data_AF-A0A2V9VIR6-F1
#
_entry.id   AF-A0A2V9VIR6-F1
#
_cell.length_a   1.000
_cell.length_b   1.000
_cell.length_c   1.000
_cell.angle_alpha   90.00
_cell.angle_beta   90.00
_cell.angle_gamma   90.00
#
_symmetry.space_group_name_H-M   'P 1'
#
loop_
_entity.id
_entity.type
_entity.pdbx_description
1 polymer ?
#
loop_
_entity_poly.entity_id
_entity_poly.type
_entity_poly.pdbx_seq_one_letter_code
_entity_poly.pdbx_strand_id
1 'polypeptide(L)'
;DYLFQARSFYEQNAAQASEAQRKLAYEELLIAEGSDWNWWYGPEHHSANDRDFDELYRKHLSNVYQALGAAPPDYLAQPISGIVARPSFTPQTAYIHPRIAGDLVRYFEWMGSAIYTADHRAGAMHGKQFLLDSVHAGIDESNVYGRLDFKGDIPDMPFEIVVNLESWAEREVRPRHALRLEVMVQDQRIADWKVRADDDETPLESAKQPGTGAARVALLRNFEFRIPLAWLAATPVSGSHSQASSSLAATRLRLRLSLWQNRLPVDALPLEGWIELHLLEEGELMSLY
;
A
#
# COMPACT_ATOMS: atom_id res chain seq x y z
N ASP A 1 -6.36 -3.14 27.99
CA ASP A 1 -7.73 -2.64 28.26
C ASP A 1 -8.78 -3.00 27.20
N TYR A 2 -8.50 -2.87 25.90
CA TYR A 2 -9.50 -3.01 24.83
C TYR A 2 -10.04 -4.45 24.71
N LEU A 3 -9.14 -5.44 24.66
CA LEU A 3 -9.50 -6.87 24.64
C LEU A 3 -10.33 -7.29 25.86
N PHE A 4 -9.96 -6.80 27.04
CA PHE A 4 -10.68 -7.08 28.27
C PHE A 4 -12.14 -6.58 28.19
N GLN A 5 -12.36 -5.41 27.61
CA GLN A 5 -13.72 -4.87 27.44
C GLN A 5 -14.53 -5.69 26.43
N ALA A 6 -13.94 -6.08 25.30
CA ALA A 6 -14.61 -6.93 24.31
C ALA A 6 -14.97 -8.31 24.89
N ARG A 7 -14.07 -8.95 25.65
CA ARG A 7 -14.33 -10.21 26.35
C ARG A 7 -15.44 -10.05 27.39
N SER A 8 -15.39 -9.01 28.22
CA SER A 8 -16.42 -8.72 29.21
C SER A 8 -17.80 -8.53 28.56
N PHE A 9 -17.83 -7.84 27.42
CA PHE A 9 -19.05 -7.65 26.64
C PHE A 9 -19.59 -8.97 26.08
N TYR A 10 -18.71 -9.82 25.53
CA TYR A 10 -19.08 -11.15 25.07
C TYR A 10 -19.69 -11.99 26.20
N GLU A 11 -19.03 -12.06 27.36
CA GLU A 11 -19.49 -12.85 28.52
C GLU A 11 -20.88 -12.42 29.01
N GLN A 12 -21.20 -11.12 28.96
CA GLN A 12 -22.48 -10.58 29.42
C GLN A 12 -23.63 -10.81 28.41
N ASN A 13 -23.34 -10.84 27.11
CA ASN A 13 -24.37 -10.78 26.06
C ASN A 13 -24.52 -12.10 25.28
N ALA A 14 -23.53 -12.98 25.30
CA ALA A 14 -23.53 -14.23 24.52
C ALA A 14 -24.69 -15.18 24.85
N ALA A 15 -25.22 -15.14 26.08
CA ALA A 15 -26.36 -15.97 26.50
C ALA A 15 -27.70 -15.55 25.85
N GLN A 16 -27.79 -14.30 25.38
CA GLN A 16 -28.99 -13.73 24.76
C GLN A 16 -28.93 -13.78 23.23
N ALA A 17 -27.76 -14.08 22.66
CA ALA A 17 -27.55 -14.16 21.22
C ALA A 17 -27.87 -15.56 20.65
N SER A 18 -28.13 -15.64 19.35
CA SER A 18 -28.24 -16.93 18.66
C SER A 18 -26.93 -17.70 18.68
N GLU A 19 -27.00 -19.03 18.50
CA GLU A 19 -25.81 -19.88 18.48
C GLU A 19 -24.80 -19.46 17.39
N ALA A 20 -25.30 -19.04 16.21
CA ALA A 20 -24.46 -18.55 15.12
C ALA A 20 -23.72 -17.25 15.48
N GLN A 21 -24.43 -16.29 16.09
CA GLN A 21 -23.85 -15.03 16.54
C GLN A 21 -22.80 -15.24 17.63
N ARG A 22 -23.11 -16.12 18.60
CA ARG A 22 -22.19 -16.49 19.67
C ARG A 22 -20.92 -17.13 19.10
N LYS A 23 -21.05 -18.05 18.15
CA LYS A 23 -19.91 -18.70 17.50
C LYS A 23 -19.03 -17.68 16.77
N LEU A 24 -19.63 -16.80 15.96
CA LEU A 24 -18.90 -15.77 15.23
C LEU A 24 -18.17 -14.80 16.17
N ALA A 25 -18.86 -14.29 17.19
CA ALA A 25 -18.26 -13.38 18.17
C ALA A 25 -17.11 -14.05 18.94
N TYR A 26 -17.22 -15.35 19.22
CA TYR A 26 -16.18 -16.11 19.90
C TYR A 26 -14.96 -16.36 19.00
N GLU A 27 -15.16 -16.63 17.71
CA GLU A 27 -14.06 -16.77 16.73
C GLU A 27 -13.26 -15.45 16.61
N GLU A 28 -13.94 -14.32 16.49
CA GLU A 28 -13.31 -12.99 16.45
C GLU A 28 -12.53 -12.68 17.75
N LEU A 29 -13.08 -13.08 18.89
CA LEU A 29 -12.40 -12.94 20.19
C LEU A 29 -11.14 -13.81 20.27
N LEU A 30 -11.20 -15.06 19.81
CA LEU A 30 -10.04 -15.96 19.78
C LEU A 30 -8.94 -15.43 18.87
N ILE A 31 -9.30 -14.84 17.73
CA ILE A 31 -8.32 -14.19 16.84
C ILE A 31 -7.66 -13.04 17.61
N ALA A 32 -8.43 -12.16 18.26
CA ALA A 32 -7.91 -11.04 19.04
C ALA A 32 -7.11 -11.44 20.30
N GLU A 33 -7.24 -12.69 20.75
CA GLU A 33 -6.48 -13.27 21.88
C GLU A 33 -5.16 -13.92 21.46
N GLY A 34 -4.89 -14.01 20.15
CA GLY A 34 -3.61 -14.46 19.63
C GLY A 34 -2.45 -13.71 20.29
N SER A 35 -1.43 -14.45 20.75
CA SER A 35 -0.25 -13.88 21.40
C SER A 35 0.51 -12.89 20.50
N ASP A 36 0.35 -13.04 19.19
CA ASP A 36 0.99 -12.22 18.16
C ASP A 36 0.65 -10.73 18.31
N TRP A 37 -0.55 -10.39 18.80
CA TRP A 37 -0.94 -9.01 19.08
C TRP A 37 -0.14 -8.39 20.22
N ASN A 38 0.11 -9.14 21.29
CA ASN A 38 0.88 -8.65 22.43
C ASN A 38 2.37 -8.52 22.11
N TRP A 39 2.87 -9.37 21.20
CA TRP A 39 4.21 -9.21 20.64
C TRP A 39 4.29 -7.93 19.79
N TRP A 40 3.26 -7.66 18.98
CA TRP A 40 3.21 -6.51 18.07
C TRP A 40 3.20 -5.14 18.76
N TYR A 41 2.49 -4.99 19.87
CA TYR A 41 2.47 -3.73 20.64
C TYR A 41 3.67 -3.58 21.60
N GLY A 42 4.68 -4.45 21.50
CA GLY A 42 5.89 -4.39 22.31
C GLY A 42 6.80 -3.21 21.92
N PRO A 43 7.50 -2.58 22.88
CA PRO A 43 8.34 -1.40 22.63
C PRO A 43 9.57 -1.65 21.74
N GLU A 44 9.89 -2.91 21.46
CA GLU A 44 11.01 -3.32 20.61
C GLU A 44 10.56 -3.85 19.23
N HIS A 45 9.25 -3.86 18.96
CA HIS A 45 8.66 -4.44 17.77
C HIS A 45 7.85 -3.38 17.03
N HIS A 46 8.56 -2.61 16.20
CA HIS A 46 7.97 -1.60 15.32
C HIS A 46 8.20 -1.99 13.87
N SER A 47 7.15 -1.94 13.08
CA SER A 47 7.10 -2.41 11.70
C SER A 47 6.30 -1.44 10.83
N ALA A 48 6.49 -1.50 9.52
CA ALA A 48 5.74 -0.64 8.60
C ALA A 48 4.24 -0.98 8.54
N ASN A 49 3.83 -2.16 9.05
CA ASN A 49 2.43 -2.56 9.12
C ASN A 49 1.75 -2.13 10.42
N ASP A 50 2.41 -1.34 11.28
CA ASP A 50 1.90 -1.06 12.65
C ASP A 50 0.47 -0.51 12.61
N ARG A 51 0.18 0.36 11.63
CA ARG A 51 -1.15 0.94 11.40
C ARG A 51 -2.17 -0.10 10.92
N ASP A 52 -1.76 -0.98 10.02
CA ASP A 52 -2.64 -1.98 9.40
C ASP A 52 -2.99 -3.10 10.40
N PHE A 53 -2.02 -3.53 11.22
CA PHE A 53 -2.25 -4.46 12.33
C PHE A 53 -3.07 -3.82 13.45
N ASP A 54 -2.85 -2.53 13.74
CA ASP A 54 -3.69 -1.78 14.67
C ASP A 54 -5.16 -1.74 14.20
N GLU A 55 -5.39 -1.44 12.93
CA GLU A 55 -6.73 -1.47 12.34
C GLU A 55 -7.34 -2.87 12.36
N LEU A 56 -6.59 -3.89 11.96
CA LEU A 56 -7.07 -5.27 11.95
C LEU A 56 -7.45 -5.76 13.35
N TYR A 57 -6.60 -5.46 14.35
CA TYR A 57 -6.88 -5.77 15.73
C TYR A 57 -8.15 -5.09 16.24
N ARG A 58 -8.30 -3.77 15.99
CA ARG A 58 -9.52 -3.03 16.36
C ARG A 58 -10.75 -3.52 15.61
N LYS A 59 -10.60 -4.00 14.38
CA LYS A 59 -11.68 -4.60 13.60
C LYS A 59 -12.15 -5.91 14.20
N HIS A 60 -11.26 -6.82 14.59
CA HIS A 60 -11.64 -8.05 15.28
C HIS A 60 -12.40 -7.75 16.58
N LEU A 61 -11.91 -6.79 17.38
CA LEU A 61 -12.62 -6.34 18.58
C LEU A 61 -14.00 -5.74 18.25
N SER A 62 -14.11 -4.96 17.17
CA SER A 62 -15.38 -4.37 16.73
C SER A 62 -16.38 -5.42 16.26
N ASN A 63 -15.90 -6.48 15.58
CA ASN A 63 -16.72 -7.58 15.10
C ASN A 63 -17.37 -8.36 16.25
N VAL A 64 -16.74 -8.44 17.44
CA VAL A 64 -17.36 -9.04 18.63
C VAL A 64 -18.66 -8.33 19.00
N TYR A 65 -18.66 -6.99 19.00
CA TYR A 65 -19.85 -6.19 19.30
C TYR A 65 -20.91 -6.35 18.21
N GLN A 66 -20.50 -6.23 16.94
CA GLN A 66 -21.41 -6.33 15.80
C GLN A 66 -22.07 -7.70 15.69
N ALA A 67 -21.32 -8.79 15.89
CA ALA A 67 -21.83 -10.16 15.85
C ALA A 67 -22.91 -10.38 16.92
N LEU A 68 -22.80 -9.73 18.08
CA LEU A 68 -23.79 -9.76 19.16
C LEU A 68 -24.88 -8.70 19.02
N GLY A 69 -24.92 -7.96 17.91
CA GLY A 69 -25.99 -7.01 17.58
C GLY A 69 -25.84 -5.62 18.21
N ALA A 70 -24.64 -5.27 18.72
CA ALA A 70 -24.35 -3.97 19.29
C ALA A 70 -23.43 -3.14 18.38
N ALA A 71 -23.50 -1.81 18.54
CA ALA A 71 -22.52 -0.92 17.95
C ALA A 71 -21.18 -1.01 18.71
N PRO A 72 -20.04 -1.09 18.02
CA PRO A 72 -18.74 -1.06 18.68
C PRO A 72 -18.50 0.31 19.35
N PRO A 73 -17.84 0.35 20.52
CA PRO A 73 -17.50 1.62 21.17
C PRO A 73 -16.61 2.53 20.33
N ASP A 74 -16.81 3.85 20.42
CA ASP A 74 -16.09 4.87 19.62
C ASP A 74 -14.57 4.80 19.73
N TYR A 75 -14.03 4.36 20.87
CA TYR A 75 -12.58 4.22 21.05
C TYR A 75 -11.97 3.19 20.10
N LEU A 76 -12.74 2.21 19.61
CA LEU A 76 -12.26 1.23 18.60
C LEU A 76 -12.10 1.85 17.22
N ALA A 77 -12.65 3.04 16.99
CA ALA A 77 -12.39 3.82 15.78
C ALA A 77 -11.06 4.58 15.84
N GLN A 78 -10.43 4.67 17.02
CA GLN A 78 -9.17 5.39 17.21
C GLN A 78 -7.98 4.42 17.27
N PRO A 79 -6.84 4.74 16.62
CA PRO A 79 -5.62 3.94 16.75
C PRO A 79 -5.17 3.79 18.20
N ILE A 80 -4.77 2.59 18.60
CA ILE A 80 -4.32 2.26 19.96
C ILE A 80 -2.92 2.82 20.19
N SER A 81 -2.06 2.75 19.16
CA SER A 81 -0.68 3.22 19.27
C SER A 81 -0.56 4.65 18.77
N GLY A 82 -0.14 5.58 19.63
CA GLY A 82 0.26 6.95 19.26
C GLY A 82 1.59 7.01 18.51
N ILE A 83 1.82 6.10 17.55
CA ILE A 83 3.10 5.94 16.85
C ILE A 83 3.31 7.12 15.93
N VAL A 84 4.19 8.02 16.37
CA VAL A 84 4.79 9.03 15.51
C VAL A 84 5.65 8.30 14.48
N ALA A 85 5.11 8.11 13.27
CA ALA A 85 5.82 7.50 12.15
C ALA A 85 7.21 8.13 11.99
N ARG A 86 8.23 7.28 12.09
CA ARG A 86 9.57 7.59 11.59
C ARG A 86 9.59 7.16 10.11
N PRO A 87 10.42 7.78 9.26
CA PRO A 87 10.63 7.28 7.93
C PRO A 87 11.21 5.88 8.05
N SER A 88 10.47 4.89 7.55
CA SER A 88 10.90 3.51 7.48
C SER A 88 10.68 3.01 6.06
N PHE A 89 11.62 2.20 5.60
CA PHE A 89 11.49 1.45 4.37
C PHE A 89 11.53 -0.03 4.71
N THR A 90 10.50 -0.76 4.28
CA THR A 90 10.44 -2.22 4.33
C THR A 90 10.50 -2.74 2.90
N PRO A 91 11.41 -3.66 2.56
CA PRO A 91 11.50 -4.21 1.21
C PRO A 91 10.34 -5.18 0.93
N GLN A 92 10.13 -5.48 -0.36
CA GLN A 92 9.18 -6.50 -0.79
C GLN A 92 9.73 -7.89 -0.39
N THR A 93 8.87 -8.75 0.18
CA THR A 93 9.24 -10.09 0.65
C THR A 93 8.49 -11.23 -0.08
N ALA A 94 7.40 -10.92 -0.78
CA ALA A 94 6.63 -11.90 -1.57
C ALA A 94 5.96 -11.20 -2.76
N TYR A 95 5.45 -11.98 -3.72
CA TYR A 95 4.57 -11.42 -4.74
C TYR A 95 3.24 -10.97 -4.14
N ILE A 96 2.64 -9.97 -4.78
CA ILE A 96 1.35 -9.43 -4.35
C ILE A 96 0.36 -9.46 -5.52
N HIS A 97 -0.90 -9.78 -5.22
CA HIS A 97 -1.97 -9.88 -6.22
C HIS A 97 -3.20 -9.06 -5.80
N PRO A 98 -3.06 -7.74 -5.55
CA PRO A 98 -4.15 -6.94 -5.04
C PRO A 98 -5.22 -6.66 -6.08
N ARG A 99 -6.46 -6.58 -5.62
CA ARG A 99 -7.54 -6.07 -6.45
C ARG A 99 -7.51 -4.55 -6.43
N ILE A 100 -7.27 -3.95 -7.59
CA ILE A 100 -7.31 -2.48 -7.75
C ILE A 100 -8.76 -1.99 -7.70
N ALA A 101 -9.17 -1.49 -6.54
CA ALA A 101 -10.54 -1.01 -6.28
C ALA A 101 -10.57 0.29 -5.45
N GLY A 102 -9.52 0.59 -4.67
CA GLY A 102 -9.40 1.77 -3.82
C GLY A 102 -10.33 1.80 -2.60
N ASP A 103 -11.14 0.77 -2.39
CA ASP A 103 -12.23 0.73 -1.40
C ASP A 103 -11.78 0.22 -0.02
N LEU A 104 -11.75 -1.10 0.15
CA LEU A 104 -11.53 -1.80 1.41
C LEU A 104 -10.30 -2.67 1.20
N VAL A 105 -9.14 -2.11 1.52
CA VAL A 105 -7.87 -2.81 1.48
C VAL A 105 -7.99 -4.08 2.29
N ARG A 106 -7.95 -5.22 1.60
CA ARG A 106 -7.87 -6.50 2.28
C ARG A 106 -6.41 -6.71 2.61
N TYR A 107 -6.07 -6.74 3.90
CA TYR A 107 -4.70 -6.84 4.41
C TYR A 107 -3.84 -7.88 3.65
N PHE A 108 -4.41 -9.06 3.39
CA PHE A 108 -3.71 -10.16 2.71
C PHE A 108 -3.30 -9.85 1.26
N GLU A 109 -3.95 -8.88 0.59
CA GLU A 109 -3.68 -8.54 -0.80
C GLU A 109 -2.39 -7.73 -0.99
N TRP A 110 -1.97 -7.00 0.05
CA TRP A 110 -0.75 -6.17 0.05
C TRP A 110 0.34 -6.74 0.97
N MET A 111 0.09 -7.89 1.59
CA MET A 111 1.06 -8.54 2.45
C MET A 111 2.29 -8.95 1.64
N GLY A 112 3.47 -8.54 2.10
CA GLY A 112 4.73 -8.77 1.41
C GLY A 112 5.14 -7.67 0.42
N SER A 113 4.33 -6.61 0.25
CA SER A 113 4.73 -5.41 -0.51
C SER A 113 5.90 -4.67 0.15
N ALA A 114 6.72 -3.97 -0.64
CA ALA A 114 7.57 -2.94 -0.10
C ALA A 114 6.73 -1.77 0.43
N ILE A 115 7.18 -1.16 1.54
CA ILE A 115 6.45 -0.09 2.22
C ILE A 115 7.41 1.06 2.51
N TYR A 116 6.99 2.27 2.18
CA TYR A 116 7.67 3.50 2.55
C TYR A 116 6.73 4.40 3.32
N THR A 117 7.08 4.73 4.57
CA THR A 117 6.28 5.62 5.42
C THR A 117 6.91 7.00 5.51
N ALA A 118 6.11 8.05 5.41
CA ALA A 118 6.57 9.44 5.44
C ALA A 118 7.16 9.85 6.81
N ASP A 119 8.23 10.66 6.79
CA ASP A 119 8.67 11.38 7.99
C ASP A 119 7.88 12.68 8.15
N HIS A 120 6.97 12.72 9.11
CA HIS A 120 6.16 13.90 9.38
C HIS A 120 6.88 14.97 10.23
N ARG A 121 8.13 14.74 10.65
CA ARG A 121 8.88 15.63 11.56
C ARG A 121 9.66 16.73 10.86
N ALA A 122 10.00 16.56 9.58
CA ALA A 122 10.86 17.49 8.84
C ALA A 122 10.19 18.85 8.51
N GLY A 123 8.91 19.06 8.84
CA GLY A 123 8.15 20.26 8.46
C GLY A 123 8.25 21.47 9.40
N ALA A 124 8.85 21.34 10.58
CA ALA A 124 8.76 22.37 11.63
C ALA A 124 9.45 23.72 11.30
N MET A 125 10.31 23.79 10.28
CA MET A 125 11.00 25.04 9.91
C MET A 125 10.50 25.71 8.62
N HIS A 126 9.70 25.05 7.77
CA HIS A 126 9.40 25.55 6.41
C HIS A 126 7.92 25.49 5.96
N GLY A 127 6.96 25.23 6.85
CA GLY A 127 5.53 25.34 6.50
C GLY A 127 5.07 24.36 5.41
N LYS A 128 5.84 23.30 5.14
CA LYS A 128 5.48 22.27 4.16
C LYS A 128 4.33 21.43 4.71
N GLN A 129 3.24 21.35 3.94
CA GLN A 129 2.12 20.49 4.26
C GLN A 129 2.41 19.07 3.76
N PHE A 130 2.43 18.11 4.68
CA PHE A 130 2.50 16.68 4.34
C PHE A 130 1.08 16.20 4.05
N LEU A 131 0.87 15.70 2.84
CA LEU A 131 -0.40 15.18 2.33
C LEU A 131 -0.37 13.66 2.18
N LEU A 132 0.82 13.05 2.15
CA LEU A 132 1.02 11.62 1.97
C LEU A 132 1.44 10.96 3.29
N ASP A 133 0.94 9.76 3.55
CA ASP A 133 1.27 8.97 4.74
C ASP A 133 2.21 7.82 4.42
N SER A 134 1.83 6.95 3.48
CA SER A 134 2.65 5.81 3.07
C SER A 134 2.45 5.45 1.60
N VAL A 135 3.44 4.74 1.05
CA VAL A 135 3.37 4.07 -0.24
C VAL A 135 3.64 2.60 -0.05
N HIS A 136 2.80 1.76 -0.64
CA HIS A 136 3.07 0.34 -0.83
C HIS A 136 3.38 0.08 -2.29
N ALA A 137 4.31 -0.82 -2.58
CA ALA A 137 4.61 -1.22 -3.93
C ALA A 137 5.09 -2.68 -3.98
N GLY A 138 4.77 -3.37 -5.06
CA GLY A 138 5.21 -4.74 -5.25
C GLY A 138 4.98 -5.22 -6.67
N ILE A 139 5.49 -6.40 -6.97
CA ILE A 139 5.32 -7.05 -8.26
C ILE A 139 4.66 -8.42 -8.10
N ASP A 140 4.08 -8.89 -9.19
CA ASP A 140 3.85 -10.31 -9.44
C ASP A 140 4.64 -10.74 -10.70
N GLU A 141 4.25 -11.87 -11.30
CA GLU A 141 4.87 -12.39 -12.52
C GLU A 141 4.81 -11.42 -13.72
N SER A 142 3.80 -10.56 -13.76
CA SER A 142 3.39 -9.81 -14.96
C SER A 142 3.16 -8.33 -14.74
N ASN A 143 3.00 -7.88 -13.50
CA ASN A 143 2.55 -6.54 -13.15
C ASN A 143 3.37 -5.95 -12.01
N VAL A 144 3.45 -4.61 -12.02
CA VAL A 144 3.81 -3.80 -10.86
C VAL A 144 2.56 -3.13 -10.32
N TYR A 145 2.47 -3.11 -9.00
CA TYR A 145 1.37 -2.57 -8.22
C TYR A 145 1.88 -1.45 -7.32
N GLY A 146 1.02 -0.49 -7.04
CA GLY A 146 1.28 0.44 -5.96
C GLY A 146 0.03 1.04 -5.34
N ARG A 147 0.15 1.42 -4.08
CA ARG A 147 -0.88 2.06 -3.27
C ARG A 147 -0.29 3.29 -2.63
N LEU A 148 -1.04 4.38 -2.62
CA LEU A 148 -0.72 5.64 -1.97
C LEU A 148 -1.79 5.97 -0.95
N ASP A 149 -1.40 6.02 0.31
CA ASP A 149 -2.28 6.41 1.40
C ASP A 149 -2.07 7.89 1.73
N PHE A 150 -3.18 8.63 1.83
CA PHE A 150 -3.18 10.05 2.17
C PHE A 150 -3.05 10.24 3.69
N LYS A 151 -2.46 11.37 4.07
CA LYS A 151 -2.46 11.82 5.46
C LYS A 151 -3.81 12.46 5.77
N GLY A 152 -4.73 11.68 6.32
CA GLY A 152 -6.11 12.10 6.58
C GLY A 152 -6.99 11.93 5.34
N ASP A 153 -7.95 12.83 5.16
CA ASP A 153 -8.87 12.79 4.02
C ASP A 153 -8.19 13.18 2.70
N ILE A 154 -8.75 12.71 1.59
CA ILE A 154 -8.31 13.11 0.24
C ILE A 154 -8.47 14.64 0.10
N PRO A 155 -7.46 15.36 -0.42
CA PRO A 155 -7.55 16.81 -0.58
C PRO A 155 -8.78 17.24 -1.40
N ASP A 156 -9.52 18.24 -0.90
CA ASP A 156 -10.70 18.80 -1.58
C ASP A 156 -10.34 19.57 -2.86
N MET A 157 -9.18 20.22 -2.88
CA MET A 157 -8.73 20.99 -4.03
C MET A 157 -8.28 20.07 -5.15
N PRO A 158 -8.49 20.41 -6.45
CA PRO A 158 -8.00 19.61 -7.55
C PRO A 158 -6.48 19.40 -7.50
N PHE A 159 -6.05 18.18 -7.76
CA PHE A 159 -4.63 17.80 -7.78
C PHE A 159 -4.38 16.69 -8.81
N GLU A 160 -3.10 16.44 -9.08
CA GLU A 160 -2.66 15.33 -9.91
C GLU A 160 -1.82 14.37 -9.07
N ILE A 161 -2.07 13.07 -9.20
CA ILE A 161 -1.17 12.01 -8.73
C ILE A 161 -0.27 11.64 -9.89
N VAL A 162 1.04 11.72 -9.69
CA VAL A 162 2.04 11.33 -10.67
C VAL A 162 2.85 10.18 -10.11
N VAL A 163 2.83 9.05 -10.81
CA VAL A 163 3.66 7.88 -10.54
C VAL A 163 4.71 7.78 -11.63
N ASN A 164 5.97 7.84 -11.26
CA ASN A 164 7.10 7.56 -12.15
C ASN A 164 7.60 6.15 -11.85
N LEU A 165 7.81 5.36 -12.91
CA LEU A 165 8.28 3.99 -12.86
C LEU A 165 9.47 3.84 -13.81
N GLU A 166 10.54 3.21 -13.36
CA GLU A 166 11.72 2.98 -14.18
C GLU A 166 12.21 1.53 -14.03
N SER A 167 12.60 0.92 -15.15
CA SER A 167 13.33 -0.35 -15.15
C SER A 167 14.83 -0.12 -15.33
N TRP A 168 15.64 -0.83 -14.55
CA TRP A 168 17.10 -0.68 -14.57
C TRP A 168 17.78 -2.03 -14.70
N ALA A 169 18.80 -2.13 -15.55
CA ALA A 169 19.75 -3.24 -15.51
C ALA A 169 20.89 -2.98 -14.51
N GLU A 170 21.62 -4.04 -14.17
CA GLU A 170 22.80 -3.93 -13.31
C GLU A 170 23.86 -3.02 -13.96
N ARG A 171 24.39 -2.05 -13.20
CA ARG A 171 25.50 -1.16 -13.60
C ARG A 171 25.19 -0.15 -14.72
N GLU A 172 23.93 0.05 -15.09
CA GLU A 172 23.55 1.13 -16.00
C GLU A 172 23.43 2.50 -15.28
N VAL A 173 23.70 3.58 -16.02
CA VAL A 173 23.69 4.97 -15.52
C VAL A 173 22.34 5.66 -15.79
N ARG A 174 21.52 5.12 -16.69
CA ARG A 174 20.20 5.64 -17.07
C ARG A 174 19.16 4.51 -17.04
N PRO A 175 17.86 4.82 -16.86
CA PRO A 175 16.81 3.81 -16.96
C PRO A 175 16.74 3.25 -18.39
N ARG A 176 16.32 1.99 -18.51
CA ARG A 176 16.08 1.35 -19.83
C ARG A 176 14.77 1.79 -20.43
N HIS A 177 13.75 1.80 -19.57
CA HIS A 177 12.41 2.25 -19.86
C HIS A 177 11.92 3.03 -18.66
N ALA A 178 11.19 4.11 -18.95
CA ALA A 178 10.50 4.91 -17.95
C ALA A 178 9.04 5.05 -18.38
N LEU A 179 8.15 4.95 -17.40
CA LEU A 179 6.74 5.20 -17.55
C LEU A 179 6.32 6.30 -16.59
N ARG A 180 5.39 7.12 -17.05
CA ARG A 180 4.73 8.13 -16.25
C ARG A 180 3.22 7.93 -16.29
N LEU A 181 2.64 7.59 -15.14
CA LEU A 181 1.20 7.58 -14.92
C LEU A 181 0.80 8.92 -14.31
N GLU A 182 -0.11 9.62 -14.97
CA GLU A 182 -0.70 10.87 -14.51
C GLU A 182 -2.19 10.64 -14.27
N VAL A 183 -2.67 10.97 -13.08
CA VAL A 183 -4.06 10.83 -12.66
C VAL A 183 -4.56 12.17 -12.17
N MET A 184 -5.56 12.73 -12.85
CA MET A 184 -6.19 13.97 -12.47
C MET A 184 -7.33 13.69 -11.50
N VAL A 185 -7.30 14.34 -10.34
CA VAL A 185 -8.30 14.20 -9.29
C VAL A 185 -9.05 15.52 -9.13
N GLN A 186 -10.37 15.44 -9.23
CA GLN A 186 -11.28 16.55 -9.02
C GLN A 186 -12.49 16.05 -8.22
N ASP A 187 -12.96 16.85 -7.26
CA ASP A 187 -14.08 16.49 -6.38
C ASP A 187 -13.87 15.11 -5.71
N GLN A 188 -12.61 14.87 -5.27
CA GLN A 188 -12.13 13.63 -4.66
C GLN A 188 -12.33 12.36 -5.52
N ARG A 189 -12.45 12.51 -6.84
CA ARG A 189 -12.63 11.42 -7.81
C ARG A 189 -11.64 11.54 -8.96
N ILE A 190 -11.29 10.41 -9.57
CA ILE A 190 -10.50 10.40 -10.80
C ILE A 190 -11.34 11.03 -11.92
N ALA A 191 -10.87 12.17 -12.44
CA ALA A 191 -11.45 12.87 -13.57
C ALA A 191 -10.86 12.40 -14.91
N ASP A 192 -9.55 12.12 -14.95
CA ASP A 192 -8.84 11.61 -16.12
C ASP A 192 -7.58 10.85 -15.67
N TRP A 193 -7.06 9.97 -16.52
CA TRP A 193 -5.75 9.35 -16.30
C TRP A 193 -5.11 8.90 -17.61
N LYS A 194 -3.78 8.83 -17.62
CA LYS A 194 -3.00 8.32 -18.75
C LYS A 194 -1.66 7.76 -18.31
N VAL A 195 -1.20 6.73 -19.00
CA VAL A 195 0.15 6.18 -18.88
C VAL A 195 0.91 6.50 -20.16
N ARG A 196 2.10 7.08 -20.03
CA ARG A 196 2.99 7.40 -21.13
C ARG A 196 4.34 6.71 -20.93
N ALA A 197 4.94 6.24 -22.02
CA ALA A 197 6.37 5.96 -22.04
C ALA A 197 7.13 7.27 -22.30
N ASP A 198 8.38 7.35 -21.82
CA ASP A 198 9.24 8.51 -22.06
C ASP A 198 9.28 8.88 -23.54
N ASP A 199 9.27 10.18 -23.82
CA ASP A 199 9.34 10.81 -25.15
C ASP A 199 8.19 10.52 -26.13
N ASP A 200 7.13 9.79 -25.72
CA ASP A 200 5.99 9.52 -26.59
C ASP A 200 4.82 10.50 -26.37
N GLU A 201 4.36 11.13 -27.46
CA GLU A 201 3.19 12.02 -27.44
C GLU A 201 1.90 11.23 -27.17
N THR A 202 1.87 9.96 -27.63
CA THR A 202 0.69 9.11 -27.54
C THR A 202 0.73 8.27 -26.27
N PRO A 203 -0.32 8.27 -25.43
CA PRO A 203 -0.36 7.42 -24.25
C PRO A 203 -0.46 5.94 -24.65
N LEU A 204 0.20 5.07 -23.87
CA LEU A 204 0.06 3.62 -23.98
C LEU A 204 -1.37 3.19 -23.65
N GLU A 205 -1.95 3.82 -22.64
CA GLU A 205 -3.35 3.65 -22.24
C GLU A 205 -3.84 4.90 -21.50
N SER A 206 -5.11 5.23 -21.64
CA SER A 206 -5.73 6.35 -20.91
C SER A 206 -7.22 6.12 -20.68
N ALA A 207 -7.84 6.94 -19.83
CA ALA A 207 -9.29 6.89 -19.61
C ALA A 207 -10.11 7.07 -20.91
N LYS A 208 -9.59 7.85 -21.86
CA LYS A 208 -10.24 8.18 -23.14
C LYS A 208 -9.88 7.20 -24.26
N GLN A 209 -8.76 6.51 -24.13
CA GLN A 209 -8.27 5.49 -25.07
C GLN A 209 -7.95 4.23 -24.26
N PRO A 210 -8.99 3.50 -23.82
CA PRO A 210 -8.78 2.22 -23.13
C PRO A 210 -8.12 1.28 -24.13
N GLY A 211 -6.95 0.76 -23.76
CA GLY A 211 -6.17 -0.16 -24.57
C GLY A 211 -6.75 -1.55 -24.43
N THR A 212 -5.94 -2.51 -23.98
CA THR A 212 -6.42 -3.85 -23.64
C THR A 212 -7.03 -3.93 -22.22
N GLY A 213 -7.11 -2.83 -21.47
CA GLY A 213 -7.52 -2.82 -20.06
C GLY A 213 -6.44 -3.38 -19.13
N ALA A 214 -5.18 -3.27 -19.55
CA ALA A 214 -4.05 -3.86 -18.85
C ALA A 214 -3.62 -2.99 -17.67
N ALA A 215 -3.55 -1.67 -17.85
CA ALA A 215 -3.41 -0.74 -16.75
C ALA A 215 -4.74 -0.57 -15.99
N ARG A 216 -4.65 -0.43 -14.67
CA ARG A 216 -5.79 -0.08 -13.82
C ARG A 216 -5.40 0.96 -12.80
N VAL A 217 -6.32 1.86 -12.52
CA VAL A 217 -6.22 2.85 -11.46
C VAL A 217 -7.53 2.92 -10.70
N ALA A 218 -7.47 3.17 -9.40
CA ALA A 218 -8.63 3.40 -8.56
C ALA A 218 -8.32 4.47 -7.51
N LEU A 219 -9.33 5.25 -7.14
CA LEU A 219 -9.27 6.20 -6.04
C LEU A 219 -10.60 6.16 -5.30
N LEU A 220 -10.56 5.81 -4.02
CA LEU A 220 -11.72 5.88 -3.13
C LEU A 220 -11.27 6.38 -1.76
N ARG A 221 -10.65 5.54 -0.92
CA ARG A 221 -9.98 6.00 0.32
C ARG A 221 -8.49 6.25 0.10
N ASN A 222 -7.88 5.41 -0.71
CA ASN A 222 -6.51 5.51 -1.16
C ASN A 222 -6.47 5.45 -2.68
N PHE A 223 -5.30 5.78 -3.21
CA PHE A 223 -5.02 5.61 -4.63
C PHE A 223 -4.31 4.28 -4.85
N GLU A 224 -4.78 3.50 -5.82
CA GLU A 224 -4.19 2.22 -6.19
C GLU A 224 -3.97 2.16 -7.71
N PHE A 225 -2.91 1.48 -8.13
CA PHE A 225 -2.67 1.20 -9.54
C PHE A 225 -2.07 -0.18 -9.79
N ARG A 226 -2.27 -0.66 -11.01
CA ARG A 226 -1.58 -1.81 -11.62
C ARG A 226 -1.11 -1.43 -13.00
N ILE A 227 0.14 -1.71 -13.32
CA ILE A 227 0.73 -1.52 -14.66
C ILE A 227 1.46 -2.81 -15.09
N PRO A 228 1.35 -3.24 -16.35
CA PRO A 228 2.09 -4.40 -16.85
C PRO A 228 3.61 -4.17 -16.84
N LEU A 229 4.38 -5.15 -16.35
CA LEU A 229 5.86 -5.14 -16.40
C LEU A 229 6.39 -5.13 -17.84
N ALA A 230 5.65 -5.70 -18.78
CA ALA A 230 5.99 -5.69 -20.20
C ALA A 230 6.16 -4.28 -20.77
N TRP A 231 5.45 -3.27 -20.25
CA TRP A 231 5.60 -1.87 -20.68
C TRP A 231 6.91 -1.24 -20.22
N LEU A 232 7.55 -1.83 -19.20
CA LEU A 232 8.88 -1.48 -18.71
C LEU A 232 9.97 -2.38 -19.30
N ALA A 233 9.63 -3.26 -20.25
CA ALA A 233 10.48 -4.37 -20.71
C ALA A 233 11.15 -5.12 -19.55
N ALA A 234 10.39 -5.30 -18.46
CA ALA A 234 10.82 -5.96 -17.25
C ALA A 234 10.19 -7.35 -17.16
N THR A 235 10.99 -8.35 -16.79
CA THR A 235 10.54 -9.70 -16.48
C THR A 235 11.30 -10.14 -15.23
N PRO A 236 10.64 -10.72 -14.21
CA PRO A 236 11.34 -11.32 -13.08
C PRO A 236 12.36 -12.37 -13.56
N VAL A 237 13.56 -12.36 -12.98
CA VAL A 237 14.64 -13.28 -13.38
C VAL A 237 14.95 -14.28 -12.26
N SER A 238 15.31 -15.52 -12.63
CA SER A 238 15.91 -16.49 -11.72
C SER A 238 17.42 -16.25 -11.58
N GLY A 239 17.92 -16.18 -10.35
CA GLY A 239 19.31 -15.96 -9.95
C GLY A 239 20.28 -17.07 -10.38
N SER A 240 19.80 -18.26 -10.76
CA SER A 240 20.63 -19.36 -11.28
C SER A 240 21.21 -19.12 -12.68
N HIS A 241 20.77 -18.09 -13.41
CA HIS A 241 21.31 -17.69 -14.71
C HIS A 241 22.30 -16.51 -14.68
N SER A 242 22.66 -16.03 -13.48
CA SER A 242 23.48 -14.83 -13.29
C SER A 242 24.96 -14.92 -13.72
N GLN A 243 25.46 -16.09 -14.14
CA GLN A 243 26.87 -16.23 -14.53
C GLN A 243 27.18 -16.28 -16.03
N ALA A 244 26.20 -16.24 -16.94
CA ALA A 244 26.52 -16.33 -18.38
C ALA A 244 25.64 -15.53 -19.38
N SER A 245 24.54 -14.89 -18.96
CA SER A 245 23.68 -14.07 -19.85
C SER A 245 22.78 -13.20 -18.99
N SER A 246 22.72 -11.86 -19.00
CA SER A 246 23.25 -10.83 -19.89
C SER A 246 23.22 -9.52 -19.09
N SER A 247 24.14 -8.58 -19.31
CA SER A 247 24.06 -7.19 -18.79
C SER A 247 22.88 -6.39 -19.39
N LEU A 248 21.88 -7.06 -19.96
CA LEU A 248 20.81 -6.51 -20.80
C LEU A 248 19.41 -6.77 -20.22
N ALA A 249 19.25 -7.45 -19.08
CA ALA A 249 17.94 -7.65 -18.45
C ALA A 249 17.73 -6.62 -17.33
N ALA A 250 16.50 -6.11 -17.18
CA ALA A 250 16.17 -5.29 -16.02
C ALA A 250 16.22 -6.15 -14.75
N THR A 251 16.94 -5.70 -13.73
CA THR A 251 17.14 -6.41 -12.46
C THR A 251 16.41 -5.74 -11.30
N ARG A 252 15.98 -4.49 -11.46
CA ARG A 252 15.19 -3.76 -10.48
C ARG A 252 14.21 -2.79 -11.12
N LEU A 253 13.16 -2.47 -10.37
CA LEU A 253 12.29 -1.34 -10.63
C LEU A 253 12.54 -0.24 -9.63
N ARG A 254 12.36 0.99 -10.09
CA ARG A 254 12.29 2.17 -9.24
C ARG A 254 10.95 2.84 -9.40
N LEU A 255 10.39 3.30 -8.29
CA LEU A 255 9.10 3.96 -8.28
C LEU A 255 9.06 5.13 -7.30
N ARG A 256 8.36 6.19 -7.71
CA ARG A 256 8.14 7.39 -6.92
C ARG A 256 6.76 7.94 -7.20
N LEU A 257 6.02 8.26 -6.14
CA LEU A 257 4.69 8.86 -6.22
C LEU A 257 4.75 10.29 -5.72
N SER A 258 4.00 11.17 -6.37
CA SER A 258 3.96 12.59 -6.01
C SER A 258 2.59 13.19 -6.26
N LEU A 259 2.23 14.15 -5.42
CA LEU A 259 1.06 15.01 -5.62
C LEU A 259 1.49 16.33 -6.23
N TRP A 260 0.74 16.78 -7.22
CA TRP A 260 0.98 18.02 -7.93
C TRP A 260 -0.27 18.90 -7.87
N GLN A 261 -0.07 20.19 -7.64
CA GLN A 261 -1.12 21.20 -7.73
C GLN A 261 -0.59 22.37 -8.54
N ASN A 262 -1.39 22.90 -9.47
CA ASN A 262 -0.99 24.00 -10.35
C ASN A 262 0.35 23.74 -11.07
N ARG A 263 0.58 22.48 -11.48
CA ARG A 263 1.82 22.01 -12.14
C ARG A 263 3.09 22.10 -11.28
N LEU A 264 2.96 22.19 -9.96
CA LEU A 264 4.08 22.13 -9.03
C LEU A 264 3.93 20.91 -8.11
N PRO A 265 5.02 20.17 -7.82
CA PRO A 265 4.97 19.08 -6.85
C PRO A 265 4.79 19.67 -5.44
N VAL A 266 3.75 19.23 -4.74
CA VAL A 266 3.43 19.67 -3.38
C VAL A 266 3.88 18.66 -2.32
N ASP A 267 3.83 17.36 -2.65
CA ASP A 267 4.32 16.30 -1.79
C ASP A 267 4.79 15.08 -2.61
N ALA A 268 5.68 14.27 -2.07
CA ALA A 268 6.19 13.08 -2.74
C ALA A 268 6.71 12.03 -1.76
N LEU A 269 6.52 10.75 -2.13
CA LEU A 269 7.09 9.60 -1.44
C LEU A 269 7.85 8.71 -2.44
N PRO A 270 9.12 8.40 -2.17
CA PRO A 270 9.98 9.02 -1.15
C PRO A 270 10.18 10.53 -1.36
N LEU A 271 10.50 11.24 -0.28
CA LEU A 271 10.82 12.68 -0.34
C LEU A 271 12.01 12.91 -1.28
N GLU A 272 13.05 12.08 -1.12
CA GLU A 272 14.25 12.01 -1.95
C GLU A 272 14.47 10.58 -2.44
N GLY A 273 14.91 10.43 -3.69
CA GLY A 273 15.21 9.12 -4.27
C GLY A 273 13.96 8.35 -4.73
N TRP A 274 14.02 7.03 -4.58
CA TRP A 274 13.08 6.07 -5.16
C TRP A 274 12.83 4.91 -4.20
N ILE A 275 11.63 4.34 -4.26
CA ILE A 275 11.41 2.98 -3.75
C ILE A 275 12.02 2.03 -4.77
N GLU A 276 12.87 1.11 -4.33
CA GLU A 276 13.47 0.09 -5.19
C GLU A 276 12.79 -1.27 -4.95
N LEU A 277 12.40 -1.95 -6.03
CA LEU A 277 11.89 -3.33 -6.01
C LEU A 277 12.86 -4.23 -6.77
N HIS A 278 13.12 -5.41 -6.22
CA HIS A 278 13.89 -6.45 -6.91
C HIS A 278 13.02 -7.17 -7.94
N LEU A 279 13.52 -7.34 -9.18
CA LEU A 279 12.84 -8.13 -10.22
C LEU A 279 13.27 -9.60 -10.14
N LEU A 280 12.87 -10.28 -9.07
CA LEU A 280 13.20 -11.69 -8.83
C LEU A 280 11.96 -12.57 -8.94
N GLU A 281 12.16 -13.84 -9.29
CA GLU A 281 11.11 -14.85 -9.14
C GLU A 281 10.69 -15.00 -7.66
N GLU A 282 9.42 -15.35 -7.43
CA GLU A 282 8.81 -15.35 -6.09
C GLU A 282 9.61 -16.18 -5.08
N GLY A 283 10.07 -17.37 -5.48
CA GLY A 283 10.85 -18.26 -4.60
C GLY A 283 12.17 -17.66 -4.14
N GLU A 284 12.82 -16.86 -4.98
CA GLU A 284 14.07 -16.19 -4.63
C GLU A 284 13.82 -14.93 -3.80
N LEU A 285 12.77 -14.17 -4.13
CA LEU A 285 12.34 -13.02 -3.35
C LEU A 285 12.03 -13.41 -1.89
N MET A 286 11.34 -14.52 -1.68
CA MET A 286 11.05 -15.08 -0.35
C MET A 286 12.31 -15.58 0.38
N SER A 287 13.39 -15.87 -0.33
CA SER A 287 14.64 -16.36 0.27
C SER A 287 15.61 -15.26 0.71
N LEU A 288 15.34 -14.00 0.35
CA LEU A 288 16.19 -12.85 0.68
C LEU A 288 16.07 -12.38 2.13
N TYR A 289 14.97 -12.74 2.82
CA TYR A 289 14.59 -12.21 4.13
C TYR A 289 14.10 -13.33 5.06
#